data_AF-G2LGK7-F1
#
_entry.id   AF-G2LGK7-F1
#
_cell.length_a   1.000
_cell.length_b   1.000
_cell.length_c   1.000
_cell.angle_alpha   90.00
_cell.angle_beta   90.00
_cell.angle_gamma   90.00
#
_symmetry.space_group_name_H-M   'P 1'
#
loop_
_entity.id
_entity.type
_entity.pdbx_description
1 polymer ?
#
loop_
_entity_poly.entity_id
_entity_poly.type
_entity_poly.pdbx_seq_one_letter_code
_entity_poly.pdbx_strand_id
1 'polypeptide(L)'
;MPDVVHRFKTMTTKRYADGVRANQWPPFPGRLWQRNYYEHIIRDDQSWQRIREYILTNPLRWHLDRERDIGADPLDVIGDGT
;
A
#
# COMPACT_ATOMS: atom_id res chain seq x y z
N MET A 1 14.65 -4.14 8.54
CA MET A 1 14.99 -2.77 8.08
C MET A 1 13.89 -1.76 8.44
N PRO A 2 13.48 -1.65 9.72
CA PRO A 2 12.27 -0.90 10.08
C PRO A 2 12.42 0.63 9.91
N ASP A 3 13.58 1.20 10.27
CA ASP A 3 13.79 2.65 10.27
C ASP A 3 13.80 3.28 8.87
N VAL A 4 14.32 2.54 7.88
CA VAL A 4 14.36 2.99 6.48
C VAL A 4 12.95 3.11 5.92
N VAL A 5 12.14 2.06 6.09
CA VAL A 5 10.74 2.05 5.63
C VAL A 5 9.92 3.10 6.37
N HIS A 6 10.15 3.24 7.69
CA HIS A 6 9.49 4.28 8.48
C HIS A 6 9.80 5.69 7.96
N ARG A 7 11.08 6.03 7.77
CA ARG A 7 11.47 7.35 7.24
C ARG A 7 10.94 7.58 5.83
N PHE A 8 10.94 6.56 4.98
CA PHE A 8 10.38 6.65 3.64
C PHE A 8 8.88 6.95 3.66
N LYS A 9 8.08 6.19 4.43
CA LYS A 9 6.63 6.45 4.60
C LYS A 9 6.38 7.87 5.12
N THR A 10 7.17 8.34 6.09
CA THR A 10 7.05 9.69 6.65
C THR A 10 7.38 10.79 5.63
N MET A 11 8.53 10.68 4.95
CA MET A 11 8.98 11.70 4.00
C MET A 11 8.02 11.84 2.81
N THR A 12 7.58 10.71 2.26
CA THR A 12 6.63 10.68 1.13
C THR A 12 5.26 11.22 1.54
N THR A 13 4.75 10.87 2.73
CA THR A 13 3.49 11.41 3.24
C THR A 13 3.55 12.92 3.40
N LYS A 14 4.65 13.46 3.93
CA LYS A 14 4.83 14.90 4.08
C LYS A 14 4.81 15.60 2.72
N ARG A 15 5.61 15.11 1.75
CA ARG A 15 5.64 15.66 0.39
C ARG A 15 4.27 15.60 -0.29
N TYR A 16 3.54 14.50 -0.12
CA TYR A 16 2.17 14.37 -0.61
C TYR A 16 1.25 15.43 -0.01
N ALA A 17 1.26 15.59 1.31
CA ALA A 17 0.44 16.58 1.99
C ALA A 17 0.78 18.02 1.56
N ASP A 18 2.06 18.32 1.36
CA ASP A 18 2.50 19.62 0.84
C ASP A 18 2.01 19.83 -0.60
N GLY A 19 2.03 18.79 -1.44
CA GLY A 19 1.48 18.83 -2.80
C GLY A 19 -0.04 19.02 -2.85
N VAL A 20 -0.80 18.41 -1.93
CA VAL A 20 -2.25 18.65 -1.80
C VAL A 20 -2.53 20.11 -1.45
N ARG A 21 -1.73 20.72 -0.56
CA ARG A 21 -1.93 22.12 -0.14
C ARG A 21 -1.46 23.14 -1.17
N ALA A 22 -0.29 22.92 -1.78
CA ALA A 22 0.37 23.92 -2.62
C ALA A 22 0.14 23.70 -4.11
N ASN A 23 -0.02 22.45 -4.55
CA ASN A 23 -0.04 22.07 -5.97
C ASN A 23 -1.40 21.53 -6.42
N GLN A 24 -2.45 21.69 -5.61
CA GLN A 24 -3.83 21.26 -5.91
C GLN A 24 -3.94 19.75 -6.25
N TRP A 25 -3.10 18.92 -5.64
CA TRP A 25 -3.23 17.46 -5.80
C TRP A 25 -4.53 16.98 -5.18
N PRO A 26 -5.22 15.99 -5.79
CA PRO A 26 -6.44 15.44 -5.23
C PRO A 26 -6.14 14.81 -3.85
N PRO A 27 -6.93 15.15 -2.82
CA PRO A 27 -6.79 14.54 -1.52
C PRO A 27 -7.22 13.07 -1.59
N PHE A 28 -6.45 12.20 -0.94
CA PHE A 28 -6.73 10.78 -0.82
C PHE A 28 -7.50 10.55 0.48
N PRO A 29 -8.77 10.09 0.41
CA PRO A 29 -9.52 9.75 1.60
C PRO A 29 -8.91 8.49 2.25
N GLY A 30 -8.65 8.56 3.56
CA GLY A 30 -8.13 7.42 4.33
C GLY A 30 -6.62 7.47 4.57
N ARG A 31 -5.99 6.29 4.69
CA ARG A 31 -4.57 6.14 5.03
C ARG A 31 -3.75 5.94 3.76
N LEU A 32 -2.75 6.81 3.54
CA LEU A 32 -1.88 6.73 2.37
C LEU A 32 -1.03 5.44 2.33
N TRP A 33 -0.71 4.87 3.50
CA TRP A 33 0.10 3.67 3.62
C TRP A 33 -0.63 2.58 4.41
N GLN A 34 -0.55 1.34 3.94
CA GLN A 34 -0.87 0.16 4.74
C GLN A 34 0.02 0.10 5.99
N ARG A 35 -0.52 -0.41 7.11
CA ARG A 35 0.20 -0.49 8.40
C ARG A 35 1.46 -1.34 8.29
N ASN A 36 1.34 -2.53 7.71
CA ASN A 36 2.44 -3.47 7.54
C ASN A 36 3.20 -3.24 6.23
N TYR A 37 4.26 -4.01 6.03
CA TYR A 37 4.97 -4.13 4.77
C TYR A 37 5.54 -5.54 4.66
N TYR A 38 5.59 -6.09 3.45
CA TYR A 38 6.22 -7.38 3.20
C TYR A 38 7.74 -7.22 3.15
N GLU A 39 8.47 -8.05 3.89
CA GLU A 39 9.93 -8.14 3.80
C GLU A 39 10.38 -9.59 3.61
N HIS A 40 11.26 -9.81 2.63
CA HIS A 40 11.91 -11.09 2.38
C HIS A 40 13.28 -10.88 1.74
N ILE A 41 14.30 -11.60 2.23
CA ILE A 41 15.66 -11.53 1.68
C ILE A 41 15.79 -12.59 0.59
N ILE A 42 16.05 -12.16 -0.65
CA ILE A 42 16.30 -13.06 -1.78
C ILE A 42 17.70 -13.63 -1.65
N ARG A 43 17.82 -14.96 -1.51
CA ARG A 43 19.12 -15.65 -1.34
C ARG A 43 19.36 -16.74 -2.37
N ASP A 44 18.33 -17.11 -3.11
CA ASP A 44 18.34 -18.18 -4.09
C ASP A 44 17.30 -17.94 -5.20
N ASP A 45 17.45 -18.65 -6.31
CA ASP A 45 16.59 -18.51 -7.48
C ASP A 45 15.13 -18.86 -7.19
N GLN A 46 14.86 -19.74 -6.22
CA GLN A 46 13.50 -20.12 -5.86
C GLN A 46 12.78 -18.96 -5.16
N SER A 47 13.46 -18.27 -4.23
CA SER A 47 12.96 -17.05 -3.57
C SER A 47 12.73 -15.92 -4.58
N TRP A 48 13.61 -15.78 -5.57
CA TRP A 48 13.44 -14.85 -6.67
C TRP A 48 12.18 -15.15 -7.49
N GLN A 49 11.98 -16.42 -7.86
CA GLN A 49 10.82 -16.85 -8.67
C GLN A 49 9.51 -16.55 -7.94
N ARG A 50 9.45 -16.87 -6.64
CA ARG A 50 8.28 -16.59 -5.80
C ARG A 50 7.97 -15.10 -5.68
N ILE A 51 8.98 -14.26 -5.48
CA ILE A 51 8.76 -12.81 -5.37
C ILE A 51 8.30 -12.22 -6.70
N ARG A 52 8.85 -12.68 -7.82
CA ARG A 52 8.40 -12.25 -9.15
C ARG A 52 6.93 -12.63 -9.38
N GLU A 53 6.55 -13.85 -9.03
CA GLU A 53 5.16 -14.29 -9.11
C GLU A 53 4.26 -13.49 -8.17
N TYR A 54 4.70 -13.21 -6.93
CA TYR A 54 3.97 -12.39 -5.98
C TYR A 54 3.69 -10.99 -6.54
N ILE A 55 4.69 -10.30 -7.09
CA ILE A 55 4.53 -8.96 -7.68
C ILE A 55 3.49 -8.97 -8.80
N LEU A 56 3.52 -9.99 -9.67
CA LEU A 56 2.59 -10.10 -10.80
C LEU A 56 1.17 -10.46 -10.35
N THR A 57 1.03 -11.30 -9.34
CA THR A 57 -0.27 -11.86 -8.93
C THR A 57 -0.94 -11.08 -7.80
N ASN A 58 -0.22 -10.25 -7.06
CA ASN A 58 -0.76 -9.49 -5.93
C ASN A 58 -1.95 -8.59 -6.31
N PRO A 59 -1.93 -7.83 -7.43
CA PRO A 59 -3.10 -7.03 -7.81
C PRO A 59 -4.36 -7.87 -8.05
N LEU A 60 -4.20 -9.06 -8.62
CA LEU A 60 -5.31 -9.99 -8.89
C LEU A 60 -5.83 -10.64 -7.61
N ARG A 61 -4.96 -10.85 -6.62
CA ARG A 61 -5.27 -11.49 -5.35
C ARG A 61 -5.63 -10.50 -4.25
N TRP A 62 -5.62 -9.19 -4.53
CA TRP A 62 -5.82 -8.14 -3.54
C TRP A 62 -7.16 -8.27 -2.79
N HIS A 63 -8.23 -8.66 -3.48
CA HIS A 63 -9.54 -8.87 -2.86
C HIS A 63 -9.62 -10.10 -1.94
N LEU A 64 -8.62 -10.99 -1.97
CA LEU A 64 -8.51 -12.17 -1.10
C LEU A 64 -7.57 -11.94 0.07
N ASP A 65 -6.84 -10.83 0.09
CA ASP A 65 -5.83 -10.58 1.11
C ASP A 65 -6.50 -10.27 2.45
N ARG A 66 -6.17 -11.09 3.45
CA ARG A 66 -6.66 -10.94 4.82
C ARG A 66 -6.12 -9.68 5.50
N GLU A 67 -4.97 -9.18 5.05
CA GLU A 67 -4.39 -7.92 5.53
C GLU A 67 -4.92 -6.68 4.78
N ARG A 68 -5.85 -6.85 3.83
CA ARG A 68 -6.57 -5.75 3.22
C ARG A 68 -7.40 -5.03 4.30
N ASP A 69 -7.16 -3.74 4.47
CA ASP A 69 -7.97 -2.90 5.36
C ASP A 69 -9.32 -2.67 4.68
N ILE A 70 -10.37 -3.34 5.16
CA ILE A 70 -11.74 -3.32 4.61
C ILE A 70 -12.30 -1.88 4.55
N GLY A 71 -11.77 -0.94 5.34
CA GLY A 71 -12.18 0.47 5.33
C GLY A 71 -11.40 1.38 4.37
N ALA A 72 -10.45 0.86 3.58
CA ALA A 72 -9.57 1.66 2.71
C ALA A 72 -9.81 1.44 1.21
N ASP A 73 -10.72 0.55 0.81
CA ASP A 73 -11.09 0.34 -0.59
C ASP A 73 -12.13 1.40 -1.01
N PRO A 74 -11.83 2.29 -1.97
CA PRO A 74 -12.81 3.26 -2.47
C PRO A 74 -14.06 2.63 -3.07
N LEU A 75 -14.01 1.34 -3.45
CA LEU A 75 -15.14 0.60 -4.00
C LEU A 75 -16.09 0.04 -2.92
N ASP A 76 -15.65 -0.04 -1.65
CA ASP A 76 -16.48 -0.53 -0.53
C ASP A 76 -17.41 0.56 0.04
N VAL A 77 -17.29 1.83 -0.41
CA VAL A 77 -18.13 2.96 0.05
C VAL A 77 -19.48 3.04 -0.68
N ILE A 78 -19.72 2.18 -1.69
CA ILE A 78 -20.98 2.10 -2.45
C ILE A 78 -21.72 0.83 -2.07
N GLY A 79 -22.10 0.70 -0.80
CA GLY A 79 -22.89 -0.41 -0.29
C GLY A 79 -23.54 -0.02 1.02
N ASP A 80 -24.87 -0.07 1.04
CA ASP A 80 -25.74 0.07 2.22
C ASP A 80 -26.17 1.50 2.60
N GLY A 81 -26.90 2.12 1.67
CA GLY A 81 -27.93 3.10 2.03
C GLY A 81 -29.27 2.38 2.29
N THR A 82 -29.62 2.26 3.56
CA THR A 82 -31.02 2.40 4.02
C THR A 82 -31.27 3.85 4.35
#